data_AF-F3CFK6-F1
#
_entry.id   AF-F3CFK6-F1
#
_cell.length_a   1.000
_cell.length_b   1.000
_cell.length_c   1.000
_cell.angle_alpha   90.00
_cell.angle_beta   90.00
_cell.angle_gamma   90.00
#
_symmetry.space_group_name_H-M   'P 1'
#
loop_
_entity.id
_entity.type
_entity.pdbx_description
1 polymer ?
#
loop_
_entity_poly.entity_id
_entity_poly.type
_entity_poly.pdbx_seq_one_letter_code
_entity_poly.pdbx_strand_id
1 'polypeptide(L)'
;DEYASVFYRGYRKVIESLLNHSLIFIASMLGLLTVAVVVLTQVPYDFLPKSDRMQFQIPLVLEPGSSSRATSQAVRDISQWLSSDQDVKHSIGYVANGGPRIVLG
;
A
#
# COMPACT_ATOMS: atom_id res chain seq x y z
N ASP A 1 -44.78 5.85 -31.21
CA ASP A 1 -45.16 6.32 -29.86
C ASP A 1 -44.08 6.01 -28.82
N GLU A 2 -43.07 6.86 -28.76
CA GLU A 2 -41.84 6.66 -27.98
C GLU A 2 -42.00 7.00 -26.48
N TYR A 3 -43.12 7.64 -26.12
CA TYR A 3 -43.41 8.14 -24.76
C TYR A 3 -44.30 7.22 -23.90
N ALA A 4 -44.76 6.08 -24.43
CA ALA A 4 -45.69 5.18 -23.74
C ALA A 4 -45.02 4.03 -22.96
N SER A 5 -43.68 3.96 -22.99
CA SER A 5 -42.92 2.91 -22.31
C SER A 5 -43.10 3.00 -20.78
N VAL A 6 -43.29 1.84 -20.14
CA VAL A 6 -43.36 1.69 -18.67
C VAL A 6 -42.13 2.29 -18.00
N PHE A 7 -40.98 2.24 -18.69
CA PHE A 7 -39.73 2.84 -18.27
C PHE A 7 -39.80 4.37 -18.20
N TYR A 8 -40.38 5.01 -19.22
CA TYR A 8 -40.52 6.47 -19.28
C TYR A 8 -41.42 7.01 -18.17
N ARG A 9 -42.51 6.31 -17.85
CA ARG A 9 -43.41 6.70 -16.74
C ARG A 9 -42.75 6.55 -15.38
N GLY A 10 -41.92 5.51 -15.19
CA GLY A 10 -41.14 5.32 -13.98
C GLY A 10 -40.10 6.42 -13.80
N TYR A 11 -39.33 6.69 -14.85
CA TYR A 11 -38.34 7.76 -14.88
C TYR A 11 -38.96 9.13 -14.61
N ARG A 12 -40.10 9.44 -15.24
CA ARG A 12 -40.83 10.71 -15.02
C ARG A 12 -41.24 10.90 -13.56
N LYS A 13 -41.79 9.86 -12.91
CA LYS A 13 -42.16 9.93 -11.49
C LYS A 13 -40.96 10.16 -10.58
N VAL A 14 -39.82 9.54 -10.88
CA VAL A 14 -38.58 9.74 -10.10
C VAL A 14 -38.11 11.19 -10.23
N ILE A 15 -38.08 11.74 -11.45
CA ILE A 15 -37.67 13.13 -11.68
C ILE A 15 -38.64 14.13 -11.05
N GLU A 16 -39.95 13.94 -11.22
CA GLU A 16 -40.96 14.80 -10.60
C GLU A 16 -40.84 14.78 -9.07
N SER A 17 -40.59 13.61 -8.48
CA SER A 17 -40.37 13.49 -7.03
C SER A 17 -39.07 14.16 -6.58
N LEU A 18 -38.01 14.08 -7.38
CA LEU A 18 -36.73 14.77 -7.13
C LEU A 18 -36.90 16.29 -7.19
N LEU A 19 -37.60 16.79 -8.21
CA LEU A 19 -37.83 18.23 -8.40
C LEU A 19 -38.74 18.82 -7.32
N ASN A 20 -39.78 18.08 -6.90
CA ASN A 20 -40.67 18.53 -5.81
C ASN A 20 -39.96 18.59 -4.46
N HIS A 21 -38.93 17.76 -4.24
CA HIS A 21 -38.16 17.71 -2.99
C HIS A 21 -36.70 18.09 -3.22
N SER A 22 -36.48 19.23 -3.88
CA SER A 22 -35.15 19.76 -4.18
C SER A 22 -34.25 19.87 -2.94
N LEU A 23 -34.81 20.23 -1.79
CA LEU A 23 -34.09 20.26 -0.50
C LEU A 23 -33.61 18.87 -0.05
N ILE A 24 -34.43 17.83 -0.22
CA ILE A 24 -34.06 16.44 0.13
C ILE A 24 -32.97 15.95 -0.82
N PHE A 25 -33.08 16.27 -2.11
CA PHE A 25 -32.06 15.92 -3.09
C PHE A 25 -30.70 16.57 -2.76
N ILE A 26 -30.69 17.88 -2.48
CA ILE A 26 -29.48 18.60 -2.08
C ILE A 26 -28.89 18.02 -0.80
N ALA A 27 -29.72 17.75 0.22
CA ALA A 27 -29.27 17.13 1.46
C ALA A 27 -28.65 15.74 1.22
N SER A 28 -29.24 14.93 0.33
CA SER A 28 -28.72 13.61 -0.01
C SER A 28 -27.36 13.66 -0.72
N MET A 29 -27.20 14.58 -1.67
CA MET A 29 -25.93 14.81 -2.38
C MET A 29 -24.84 15.28 -1.42
N LEU A 30 -25.18 16.21 -0.53
CA LEU A 30 -24.25 16.73 0.46
C LEU A 30 -23.86 15.64 1.47
N GLY A 31 -24.82 14.81 1.88
CA GLY A 31 -24.56 13.65 2.73
C GLY A 31 -23.63 12.62 2.06
N LEU A 32 -23.87 12.28 0.80
CA LEU A 32 -23.00 11.38 0.03
C LEU A 32 -21.58 11.94 -0.11
N LEU A 33 -21.45 13.24 -0.36
CA LEU A 33 -20.15 13.92 -0.43
C LEU A 33 -19.42 13.85 0.92
N THR A 34 -20.11 14.14 2.03
CA THR A 34 -19.52 14.03 3.37
C THR A 34 -19.06 12.62 3.67
N VAL A 35 -19.86 11.60 3.35
CA VAL A 35 -19.48 10.19 3.53
C VAL A 35 -18.22 9.86 2.72
N ALA A 36 -18.15 10.27 1.45
CA ALA A 36 -16.99 10.03 0.61
C ALA A 36 -15.71 10.66 1.18
N VAL A 37 -15.80 11.89 1.69
CA VAL A 37 -14.68 12.59 2.34
C VAL A 37 -14.25 11.87 3.61
N VAL A 38 -15.18 11.47 4.47
CA VAL A 38 -14.87 10.73 5.71
C VAL A 38 -14.16 9.42 5.40
N VAL A 39 -14.68 8.65 4.45
CA VAL A 39 -14.04 7.39 4.02
C VAL A 39 -12.63 7.66 3.51
N LEU A 40 -12.43 8.68 2.69
CA LEU A 40 -11.11 9.03 2.17
C LEU A 40 -10.12 9.40 3.29
N THR A 41 -10.56 10.12 4.33
CA THR A 41 -9.70 10.45 5.47
C THR A 41 -9.29 9.24 6.31
N GLN A 42 -10.03 8.13 6.22
CA GLN A 42 -9.71 6.88 6.91
C GLN A 42 -8.79 5.97 6.11
N VAL A 43 -8.62 6.20 4.80
CA VAL A 43 -7.72 5.40 3.98
C VAL A 43 -6.28 5.80 4.32
N PRO A 44 -5.48 4.91 4.92
CA PRO A 44 -4.07 5.20 5.15
C PRO A 44 -3.39 5.37 3.79
N TYR A 45 -2.73 6.51 3.62
CA TYR A 45 -1.95 6.79 2.42
C TYR A 45 -0.65 6.00 2.48
N ASP A 46 -0.66 4.80 1.89
CA ASP A 46 0.57 4.04 1.64
C ASP A 46 1.08 4.40 0.23
N PHE A 47 2.23 5.09 0.17
CA PHE A 47 2.89 5.49 -1.09
C PHE A 47 3.18 4.29 -2.01
N LEU A 48 3.37 3.11 -1.42
CA LEU A 48 3.58 1.84 -2.10
C LEU A 48 2.92 0.75 -1.24
N PRO A 49 2.12 -0.17 -1.82
CA PRO A 49 1.66 -1.35 -1.09
C PRO A 49 2.90 -2.10 -0.59
N LYS A 50 2.86 -2.60 0.65
CA LYS A 50 3.99 -3.36 1.20
C LYS A 50 4.33 -4.51 0.24
N SER A 51 5.53 -4.51 -0.36
CA SER A 51 6.07 -5.68 -1.04
C SER A 51 6.05 -6.85 -0.07
N ASP A 52 5.14 -7.79 -0.27
CA ASP A 52 5.18 -9.09 0.40
C ASP A 52 6.27 -9.96 -0.25
N ARG A 53 7.52 -9.51 -0.10
CA ARG A 53 8.70 -10.23 -0.58
C ARG A 53 9.28 -10.98 0.60
N MET A 54 9.53 -12.27 0.40
CA MET A 54 10.28 -13.13 1.33
C MET A 54 11.79 -12.81 1.30
N GLN A 55 12.13 -11.54 1.48
CA GLN A 55 13.50 -11.04 1.52
C GLN A 55 13.63 -10.09 2.71
N PHE A 56 14.66 -10.30 3.52
CA PHE A 56 14.95 -9.45 4.68
C PHE A 56 16.34 -8.84 4.51
N GLN A 57 16.43 -7.52 4.72
CA GLN A 57 17.70 -6.79 4.65
C GLN A 57 18.11 -6.36 6.06
N ILE A 58 19.31 -6.79 6.48
CA ILE A 58 19.85 -6.47 7.81
C ILE A 58 21.06 -5.55 7.62
N PRO A 59 20.96 -4.25 7.98
CA PRO A 59 22.10 -3.35 7.93
C PRO A 59 23.08 -3.68 9.07
N LEU A 60 24.33 -4.00 8.72
CA LEU A 60 25.40 -4.28 9.67
C LEU A 60 26.37 -3.09 9.71
N VAL A 61 26.49 -2.47 10.87
CA VAL A 61 27.40 -1.34 11.11
C VAL A 61 28.34 -1.71 12.25
N LEU A 62 29.63 -1.81 11.95
CA LEU A 62 30.69 -2.02 12.94
C LEU A 62 31.25 -0.68 13.41
N GLU A 63 32.02 -0.71 14.49
CA GLU A 63 32.66 0.46 15.08
C GLU A 63 33.55 1.20 14.06
N PRO A 64 33.57 2.56 14.08
CA PRO A 64 34.37 3.34 13.16
C PRO A 64 35.86 2.99 13.23
N GLY A 65 36.52 2.81 12.08
CA GLY A 65 37.93 2.41 12.01
C GLY A 65 38.16 0.90 12.06
N SER A 66 37.11 0.08 12.16
CA SER A 66 37.22 -1.36 11.96
C SER A 66 37.72 -1.71 10.55
N SER A 67 38.60 -2.71 10.45
CA SER A 67 39.14 -3.12 9.15
C SER A 67 38.07 -3.80 8.29
N SER A 68 38.18 -3.68 6.96
CA SER A 68 37.30 -4.40 6.03
C SER A 68 37.34 -5.92 6.24
N ARG A 69 38.47 -6.46 6.74
CA ARG A 69 38.60 -7.87 7.12
C ARG A 69 37.72 -8.24 8.32
N ALA A 70 37.68 -7.38 9.34
CA ALA A 70 36.83 -7.58 10.51
C ALA A 70 35.34 -7.57 10.12
N THR A 71 34.94 -6.60 9.29
CA THR A 71 33.55 -6.56 8.76
C THR A 71 33.22 -7.80 7.94
N SER A 72 34.15 -8.25 7.07
CA SER A 72 33.94 -9.46 6.27
C SER A 72 33.83 -10.72 7.10
N GLN A 73 34.57 -10.81 8.22
CA GLN A 73 34.49 -11.95 9.13
C GLN A 73 33.13 -11.97 9.83
N ALA A 74 32.69 -10.83 10.38
CA ALA A 74 31.39 -10.72 11.03
C ALA A 74 30.24 -11.09 10.08
N VAL A 75 30.29 -10.64 8.81
CA VAL A 75 29.29 -11.00 7.80
C VAL A 75 29.28 -12.51 7.51
N ARG A 76 30.44 -13.16 7.47
CA ARG A 76 30.54 -14.62 7.28
C ARG A 76 29.95 -15.38 8.46
N ASP A 77 30.29 -14.99 9.69
CA ASP A 77 29.81 -15.65 10.90
C ASP A 77 28.28 -15.57 11.00
N ILE A 78 27.71 -14.40 10.68
CA ILE A 78 26.26 -14.19 10.62
C ILE A 78 25.61 -15.02 9.50
N SER A 79 26.22 -15.06 8.31
CA SER A 79 25.71 -15.83 7.18
C SER A 79 25.71 -17.34 7.46
N GLN A 80 26.75 -17.84 8.14
CA GLN A 80 26.85 -19.24 8.57
C GLN A 80 25.80 -19.58 9.65
N TRP A 81 25.61 -18.70 10.61
CA TRP A 81 24.55 -18.84 11.61
C TRP A 81 23.16 -18.88 10.96
N LEU A 82 22.86 -17.95 10.03
CA LEU A 82 21.60 -17.91 9.27
C LEU A 82 21.38 -19.17 8.42
N SER A 83 22.45 -19.75 7.88
CA SER A 83 22.36 -20.99 7.08
C SER A 83 21.99 -22.22 7.91
N SER A 84 22.04 -22.11 9.24
CA SER A 84 21.63 -23.17 10.16
C SER A 84 20.11 -23.21 10.37
N ASP A 85 19.40 -22.15 9.94
CA ASP A 85 17.95 -22.05 10.02
C ASP A 85 17.30 -22.61 8.74
N GLN A 86 16.33 -23.50 8.92
CA GLN A 86 15.58 -24.15 7.84
C GLN A 86 14.66 -23.20 7.07
N ASP A 87 14.31 -22.04 7.65
CA ASP A 87 13.48 -21.04 6.99
C ASP A 87 14.29 -20.12 6.04
N VAL A 88 15.63 -20.17 6.11
CA VAL A 88 16.53 -19.36 5.30
C VAL A 88 17.06 -20.17 4.11
N LYS A 89 16.49 -19.94 2.92
CA LYS A 89 16.98 -20.62 1.70
C LYS A 89 18.33 -20.11 1.20
N HIS A 90 18.56 -18.80 1.26
CA HIS A 90 19.76 -18.16 0.74
C HIS A 90 20.15 -16.94 1.59
N SER A 91 21.44 -16.81 1.88
CA SER A 91 22.03 -15.67 2.59
C SER A 91 23.09 -15.02 1.68
N ILE A 92 23.02 -13.71 1.49
CA ILE A 92 23.97 -12.94 0.68
C ILE A 92 24.49 -11.78 1.52
N GLY A 93 25.81 -11.71 1.71
CA GLY A 93 26.47 -10.66 2.46
C GLY A 93 27.20 -9.68 1.55
N TYR A 94 26.99 -8.38 1.76
CA TYR A 94 27.71 -7.32 1.05
C TYR A 94 28.60 -6.56 2.03
N VAL A 95 29.89 -6.42 1.71
CA VAL A 95 30.87 -5.66 2.50
C VAL A 95 31.30 -4.43 1.72
N ALA A 96 31.41 -3.29 2.40
CA ALA A 96 31.72 -1.98 1.82
C ALA A 96 30.66 -1.47 0.83
N ASN A 97 30.89 -1.56 -0.50
CA ASN A 97 30.11 -0.82 -1.51
C ASN A 97 29.34 -1.72 -2.52
N GLY A 98 29.08 -2.99 -2.18
CA GLY A 98 28.49 -3.97 -3.11
C GLY A 98 26.97 -4.20 -3.03
N GLY A 99 26.27 -3.63 -2.06
CA GLY A 99 24.85 -3.93 -1.83
C GLY A 99 23.90 -3.34 -2.89
N PRO A 100 22.75 -3.97 -3.17
CA PRO A 100 21.75 -3.44 -4.09
C PRO A 100 21.31 -2.04 -3.65
N ARG A 101 21.53 -1.05 -4.51
CA ARG A 101 21.25 0.38 -4.28
C ARG A 101 19.77 0.73 -4.44
N ILE A 102 19.00 -0.17 -5.05
CA ILE A 102 17.57 -0.03 -5.29
C ILE A 102 16.93 -1.34 -4.82
N VAL A 103 16.18 -1.28 -3.71
CA VAL A 103 15.25 -2.34 -3.32
C VAL A 103 13.87 -1.74 -3.53
N LEU A 104 13.22 -2.10 -4.64
CA LEU A 104 11.86 -1.63 -4.90
C LEU A 104 10.93 -2.39 -3.96
N GLY A 105 10.44 -1.67 -2.95
CA GLY A 105 9.32 -2.06 -2.10
C GLY A 105 8.01 -2.06 -2.86
#